data_AF-A0A4V3K8T6-F1
#
_entry.id   AF-A0A4V3K8T6-F1
#
_cell.length_a   1.000
_cell.length_b   1.000
_cell.length_c   1.000
_cell.angle_alpha   90.00
_cell.angle_beta   90.00
_cell.angle_gamma   90.00
#
_symmetry.space_group_name_H-M   'P 1'
#
loop_
_entity.id
_entity.type
_entity.pdbx_description
1 polymer ?
#
loop_
_entity_poly.entity_id
_entity_poly.type
_entity_poly.pdbx_seq_one_letter_code
_entity_poly.pdbx_strand_id
1 'polypeptide(L)'
;ANIKNSLEPFRNDVELYEAGAEMAPGLATIVASGHTPGMATFLVHSGNDQLLLTADLAYHPVVNVNRPWVPGPDRDKETALSSRRRIFDRAAAERMPVLGFHYPFPGLGRMLKTDGGYAWVPANWQF
;
A
#
# COMPACT_ATOMS: atom_id res chain seq x y z
N ALA A 1 8.08 -7.58 -21.04
CA ALA A 1 9.27 -8.40 -21.34
C ALA A 1 10.27 -8.39 -20.19
N ASN A 2 10.73 -7.21 -19.74
CA ASN A 2 11.88 -7.12 -18.81
C ASN A 2 11.66 -7.75 -17.42
N ILE A 3 10.49 -7.57 -16.78
CA ILE A 3 10.24 -8.13 -15.42
C ILE A 3 10.24 -9.67 -15.42
N LYS A 4 9.66 -10.31 -16.46
CA LYS A 4 9.66 -11.78 -16.57
C LYS A 4 11.09 -12.31 -16.67
N ASN A 5 11.93 -11.65 -17.46
CA ASN A 5 13.33 -12.04 -17.63
C ASN A 5 14.16 -11.85 -16.34
N SER A 6 13.80 -10.86 -15.50
CA SER A 6 14.47 -10.64 -14.21
C SER A 6 14.22 -11.76 -13.19
N LEU A 7 13.14 -12.53 -13.35
CA LEU A 7 12.81 -13.65 -12.47
C LEU A 7 13.31 -15.01 -12.99
N GLU A 8 13.87 -15.07 -14.21
CA GLU A 8 14.32 -16.33 -14.82
C GLU A 8 15.25 -17.16 -13.91
N PRO A 9 16.24 -16.57 -13.19
CA PRO A 9 17.10 -17.33 -12.29
C PRO A 9 16.38 -18.03 -11.13
N PHE A 10 15.18 -17.55 -10.76
CA PHE A 10 14.41 -18.03 -9.61
C PHE A 10 13.09 -18.67 -10.04
N ARG A 11 12.87 -18.91 -11.33
CA ARG A 11 11.55 -19.29 -11.87
C ARG A 11 10.92 -20.53 -11.21
N ASN A 12 11.74 -21.44 -10.69
CA ASN A 12 11.28 -22.66 -10.03
C ASN A 12 10.96 -22.46 -8.54
N ASP A 13 11.43 -21.34 -7.96
CA ASP A 13 11.24 -20.95 -6.56
C ASP A 13 10.18 -19.84 -6.42
N VAL A 14 9.54 -19.43 -7.51
CA VAL A 14 8.48 -18.42 -7.51
C VAL A 14 7.12 -19.09 -7.31
N GLU A 15 6.47 -18.74 -6.21
CA GLU A 15 5.06 -19.01 -6.01
C GLU A 15 4.24 -17.79 -6.41
N LEU A 16 3.27 -18.00 -7.32
CA LEU A 16 2.35 -16.96 -7.74
C LEU A 16 1.15 -16.91 -6.80
N TYR A 17 0.62 -15.72 -6.60
CA TYR A 17 -0.57 -15.50 -5.79
C TYR A 17 -1.55 -14.58 -6.48
N GLU A 18 -2.81 -14.69 -6.08
CA GLU A 18 -3.86 -13.75 -6.46
C GLU A 18 -3.96 -12.64 -5.42
N ALA A 19 -4.02 -11.39 -5.88
CA ALA A 19 -4.22 -10.26 -4.98
C ALA A 19 -5.58 -10.39 -4.26
N GLY A 20 -5.58 -10.20 -2.94
CA GLY A 20 -6.73 -10.48 -2.08
C GLY A 20 -6.61 -11.80 -1.29
N ALA A 21 -5.65 -12.66 -1.62
CA ALA A 21 -5.39 -13.89 -0.89
C ALA A 21 -4.62 -13.66 0.42
N GLU A 22 -4.77 -14.60 1.36
CA GLU A 22 -3.85 -14.76 2.49
C GLU A 22 -2.63 -15.57 2.03
N MET A 23 -1.44 -14.98 2.17
CA MET A 23 -0.17 -15.55 1.68
C MET A 23 0.44 -16.51 2.69
N ALA A 24 0.26 -16.19 3.97
CA ALA A 24 0.71 -16.96 5.12
C ALA A 24 -0.12 -16.52 6.33
N PRO A 25 -0.18 -17.32 7.41
CA PRO A 25 -0.88 -16.93 8.63
C PRO A 25 -0.42 -15.56 9.13
N GLY A 26 -1.34 -14.60 9.20
CA GLY A 26 -1.02 -13.23 9.64
C GLY A 26 -0.58 -12.28 8.53
N LEU A 27 -0.54 -12.72 7.26
CA LEU A 27 -0.12 -11.92 6.11
C LEU A 27 -1.13 -12.06 4.96
N ALA A 28 -2.00 -11.07 4.83
CA ALA A 28 -2.96 -10.99 3.74
C ALA A 28 -2.57 -9.92 2.71
N THR A 29 -3.07 -10.07 1.49
CA THR A 29 -2.95 -9.06 0.45
C THR A 29 -4.29 -8.34 0.25
N ILE A 30 -4.24 -7.06 -0.11
CA ILE A 30 -5.40 -6.27 -0.50
C ILE A 30 -5.16 -5.80 -1.93
N VAL A 31 -6.08 -6.14 -2.83
CA VAL A 31 -6.05 -5.70 -4.23
C VAL A 31 -5.83 -4.19 -4.30
N ALA A 32 -4.80 -3.78 -5.03
CA ALA A 32 -4.39 -2.38 -5.15
C ALA A 32 -3.94 -2.07 -6.59
N SER A 33 -4.61 -2.67 -7.57
CA SER A 33 -4.30 -2.49 -8.99
C SER A 33 -4.27 -1.01 -9.39
N GLY A 34 -3.51 -0.73 -10.45
CA GLY A 34 -3.42 0.60 -11.07
C GLY A 34 -1.99 1.04 -11.24
N HIS A 35 -1.20 1.07 -10.15
CA HIS A 35 0.23 1.34 -10.25
C HIS A 35 0.89 0.33 -11.20
N THR A 36 0.65 -0.96 -10.94
CA THR A 36 0.77 -2.04 -11.91
C THR A 36 -0.53 -2.86 -11.90
N PRO A 37 -0.82 -3.66 -12.94
CA PRO A 37 -2.06 -4.46 -12.98
C PRO A 37 -2.21 -5.41 -11.79
N GLY A 38 -1.11 -6.05 -11.37
CA GLY A 38 -1.07 -7.03 -10.28
C GLY A 38 -0.65 -6.47 -8.91
N MET A 39 -0.62 -5.14 -8.73
CA MET A 39 -0.20 -4.58 -7.44
C MET A 39 -1.21 -4.96 -6.33
N ALA A 40 -0.66 -5.39 -5.19
CA ALA A 40 -1.37 -5.50 -3.94
C ALA A 40 -0.66 -4.71 -2.84
N THR A 41 -1.44 -4.23 -1.87
CA THR A 41 -0.89 -3.83 -0.56
C THR A 41 -0.95 -5.01 0.39
N PHE A 42 -0.20 -4.96 1.49
CA PHE A 42 -0.15 -6.07 2.45
C PHE A 42 -0.74 -5.64 3.78
N LEU A 43 -1.49 -6.54 4.39
CA LEU A 43 -2.01 -6.40 5.75
C LEU A 43 -1.36 -7.46 6.61
N VAL A 44 -0.52 -7.02 7.53
CA VAL A 44 0.04 -7.87 8.58
C VAL A 44 -0.91 -7.82 9.76
N HIS A 45 -1.29 -8.95 10.35
CA HIS A 45 -2.16 -9.00 11.52
C HIS A 45 -1.67 -10.00 12.56
N SER A 46 -1.89 -9.67 13.83
CA SER A 46 -1.57 -10.52 14.98
C SER A 46 -2.57 -10.24 16.10
N GLY A 47 -3.36 -11.26 16.47
CA GLY A 47 -4.46 -11.06 17.42
C GLY A 47 -5.44 -9.99 16.93
N ASN A 48 -5.60 -8.92 17.71
CA ASN A 48 -6.46 -7.78 17.37
C ASN A 48 -5.70 -6.64 16.68
N ASP A 49 -4.38 -6.76 16.51
CA ASP A 49 -3.53 -5.74 15.91
C ASP A 49 -3.35 -5.99 14.42
N GLN A 50 -3.19 -4.89 13.67
CA GLN A 50 -2.93 -4.91 12.24
C GLN A 50 -2.00 -3.78 11.80
N LEU A 51 -1.28 -3.98 10.71
CA LEU A 51 -0.40 -3.02 10.06
C LEU A 51 -0.61 -3.08 8.54
N LEU A 52 -0.96 -1.95 7.94
CA LEU A 52 -1.04 -1.79 6.49
C LEU A 52 0.32 -1.40 5.92
N LEU A 53 0.86 -2.21 5.01
CA LEU A 53 2.05 -1.92 4.20
C LEU A 53 1.60 -1.43 2.82
N THR A 54 1.93 -0.19 2.47
CA THR A 54 1.34 0.45 1.27
C THR A 54 1.91 -0.05 -0.05
N ALA A 55 3.08 -0.71 -0.05
CA ALA A 55 3.87 -0.86 -1.27
C ALA A 55 3.92 0.48 -2.04
N ASP A 56 3.61 0.47 -3.34
CA ASP A 56 3.62 1.63 -4.23
C ASP A 56 2.26 2.36 -4.34
N LEU A 57 1.34 2.16 -3.40
CA LEU A 57 0.02 2.82 -3.41
C LEU A 57 0.12 4.35 -3.44
N ALA A 58 1.14 4.91 -2.77
CA ALA A 58 1.45 6.33 -2.75
C ALA A 58 2.96 6.53 -2.48
N TYR A 59 3.56 7.53 -3.11
CA TYR A 59 5.00 7.79 -3.00
C TYR A 59 5.34 8.84 -1.96
N HIS A 60 4.49 9.84 -1.82
CA HIS A 60 4.80 10.96 -0.95
C HIS A 60 3.54 11.44 -0.20
N PRO A 61 3.61 11.63 1.12
CA PRO A 61 2.45 11.99 1.93
C PRO A 61 1.80 13.30 1.47
N VAL A 62 2.59 14.33 1.15
CA VAL A 62 2.02 15.63 0.78
C VAL A 62 1.26 15.62 -0.56
N VAL A 63 1.75 14.89 -1.58
CA VAL A 63 1.18 15.01 -2.94
C VAL A 63 0.23 13.88 -3.29
N ASN A 64 0.43 12.67 -2.77
CA ASN A 64 -0.44 11.53 -3.08
C ASN A 64 -1.52 11.26 -2.03
N VAL A 65 -1.29 11.68 -0.78
CA VAL A 65 -2.23 11.46 0.34
C VAL A 65 -3.11 12.69 0.51
N ASN A 66 -2.50 13.88 0.58
CA ASN A 66 -3.26 15.14 0.78
C ASN A 66 -3.92 15.67 -0.49
N ARG A 67 -3.48 15.22 -1.67
CA ARG A 67 -4.03 15.66 -2.97
C ARG A 67 -4.28 14.44 -3.86
N PRO A 68 -5.26 14.50 -4.77
CA PRO A 68 -5.49 13.44 -5.74
C PRO A 68 -4.46 13.48 -6.88
N TRP A 69 -3.23 13.95 -6.63
CA TRP A 69 -2.21 13.98 -7.67
C TRP A 69 -1.87 12.54 -8.05
N VAL A 70 -1.87 12.29 -9.36
CA VAL A 70 -1.63 10.97 -9.91
C VAL A 70 -0.16 10.85 -10.30
N PRO A 71 0.60 9.94 -9.67
CA PRO A 71 1.98 9.65 -10.02
C PRO A 71 2.17 9.34 -11.50
N GLY A 72 3.26 9.84 -12.08
CA GLY A 72 3.70 9.45 -13.42
C GLY A 72 3.92 7.94 -13.62
N PRO A 73 4.45 7.19 -12.63
CA PRO A 73 4.68 5.75 -12.75
C PRO A 73 3.43 4.87 -12.89
N ASP A 74 2.26 5.35 -12.50
CA ASP A 74 1.01 4.56 -12.52
C ASP A 74 0.65 4.13 -13.95
N ARG A 75 0.48 2.82 -14.16
CA ARG A 75 0.11 2.25 -15.47
C ARG A 75 -1.33 2.52 -15.84
N ASP A 76 -2.22 2.50 -14.84
CA ASP A 76 -3.61 2.93 -14.94
C ASP A 76 -3.90 3.90 -13.79
N LYS A 77 -3.98 5.17 -14.17
CA LYS A 77 -4.12 6.33 -13.30
C LYS A 77 -5.44 6.36 -12.53
N GLU A 78 -6.52 5.98 -13.19
CA GLU A 78 -7.86 6.02 -12.60
C GLU A 78 -8.02 4.88 -11.60
N THR A 79 -7.63 3.67 -12.01
CA THR A 79 -7.65 2.50 -11.13
C THR A 79 -6.72 2.69 -9.93
N ALA A 80 -5.53 3.28 -10.11
CA ALA A 80 -4.61 3.59 -9.02
C ALA A 80 -5.21 4.59 -8.02
N LEU A 81 -5.84 5.65 -8.51
CA LEU A 81 -6.49 6.65 -7.66
C LEU A 81 -7.67 6.03 -6.88
N SER A 82 -8.46 5.18 -7.52
CA SER A 82 -9.57 4.44 -6.89
C SER A 82 -9.06 3.51 -5.79
N SER A 83 -8.04 2.69 -6.08
CA SER A 83 -7.38 1.82 -5.10
C SER A 83 -6.85 2.61 -3.90
N ARG A 84 -6.16 3.73 -4.15
CA ARG A 84 -5.61 4.61 -3.11
C ARG A 84 -6.69 5.15 -2.18
N ARG A 85 -7.79 5.67 -2.73
CA ARG A 85 -8.91 6.20 -1.93
C ARG A 85 -9.55 5.12 -1.08
N ARG A 86 -9.90 3.98 -1.68
CA ARG A 86 -10.54 2.86 -0.97
C ARG A 86 -9.68 2.35 0.19
N ILE A 87 -8.38 2.18 -0.03
CA ILE A 87 -7.46 1.65 0.98
C ILE A 87 -7.20 2.69 2.08
N PHE A 88 -7.01 3.97 1.74
CA PHE A 88 -6.82 5.02 2.75
C PHE A 88 -8.10 5.34 3.53
N ASP A 89 -9.28 5.22 2.92
CA ASP A 89 -10.56 5.27 3.64
C ASP A 89 -10.63 4.20 4.71
N ARG A 90 -10.31 2.96 4.34
CA ARG A 90 -10.28 1.84 5.29
C ARG A 90 -9.25 2.09 6.41
N ALA A 91 -8.03 2.48 6.06
CA ALA A 91 -6.97 2.74 7.03
C ALA A 91 -7.34 3.86 8.02
N ALA A 92 -8.00 4.92 7.54
CA ALA A 92 -8.44 6.02 8.39
C ALA A 92 -9.63 5.63 9.27
N ALA A 93 -10.63 4.93 8.72
CA ALA A 93 -11.82 4.49 9.45
C ALA A 93 -11.47 3.51 10.58
N GLU A 94 -10.58 2.55 10.30
CA GLU A 94 -10.13 1.55 11.27
C GLU A 94 -8.93 2.03 12.12
N ARG A 95 -8.43 3.24 11.89
CA ARG A 95 -7.25 3.83 12.58
C ARG A 95 -6.01 2.93 12.55
N MET A 96 -5.82 2.21 11.44
CA MET A 96 -4.70 1.30 11.24
C MET A 96 -3.37 2.05 11.29
N PRO A 97 -2.34 1.48 11.95
CA PRO A 97 -0.95 1.75 11.61
C PRO A 97 -0.72 1.54 10.10
N VAL A 98 -0.02 2.48 9.48
CA VAL A 98 0.36 2.45 8.07
C VAL A 98 1.86 2.64 7.95
N LEU A 99 2.53 1.73 7.25
CA LEU A 99 3.92 1.86 6.85
C LEU A 99 3.97 2.14 5.34
N GLY A 100 4.33 3.39 5.02
CA GLY A 100 4.53 3.86 3.65
C GLY A 100 5.93 3.51 3.16
N PHE A 101 6.05 2.70 2.11
CA PHE A 101 7.37 2.24 1.61
C PHE A 101 8.27 3.38 1.13
N HIS A 102 7.66 4.44 0.59
CA HIS A 102 8.38 5.61 0.06
C HIS A 102 8.25 6.86 0.95
N TYR A 103 7.70 6.71 2.15
CA TYR A 103 7.52 7.83 3.07
C TYR A 103 8.83 8.11 3.82
N PRO A 104 9.00 9.31 4.41
CA PRO A 104 10.17 9.60 5.23
C PRO A 104 10.35 8.52 6.31
N PHE A 105 11.56 7.92 6.35
CA PHE A 105 11.88 6.82 7.26
C PHE A 105 11.54 7.18 8.72
N PRO A 106 10.89 6.29 9.51
CA PRO A 106 10.61 4.87 9.22
C PRO A 106 9.34 4.60 8.39
N GLY A 107 8.68 5.65 7.88
CA GLY A 107 7.46 5.53 7.08
C GLY A 107 6.22 5.10 7.88
N LEU A 108 6.34 4.93 9.20
CA LEU A 108 5.27 4.51 10.10
C LEU A 108 4.42 5.70 10.56
N GLY A 109 3.09 5.56 10.46
CA GLY A 109 2.15 6.55 10.94
C GLY A 109 0.71 6.05 10.85
N ARG A 110 -0.25 6.98 10.75
CA ARG A 110 -1.67 6.68 10.54
C ARG A 110 -2.25 7.60 9.48
N MET A 111 -3.32 7.15 8.84
CA MET A 111 -4.11 7.99 7.94
C MET A 111 -5.19 8.72 8.72
N LEU A 112 -5.26 10.02 8.54
CA LEU A 112 -6.33 10.90 9.02
C LEU A 112 -7.19 11.29 7.81
N LYS A 113 -8.51 11.10 7.89
CA LYS A 113 -9.43 11.64 6.88
C LYS A 113 -9.52 13.16 7.04
N THR A 114 -9.46 13.89 5.93
CA THR A 114 -9.68 15.34 5.88
C THR A 114 -10.82 15.67 4.91
N ASP A 115 -11.31 16.90 4.93
CA ASP A 115 -12.39 17.34 4.01
C ASP A 115 -12.01 17.18 2.53
N GLY A 116 -10.72 17.26 2.20
CA GLY A 116 -10.20 17.20 0.83
C GLY A 116 -9.47 15.89 0.44
N GLY A 117 -9.32 14.94 1.36
CA GLY A 117 -8.53 13.74 1.13
C GLY A 117 -8.08 13.08 2.43
N TYR A 118 -6.77 12.94 2.62
CA TYR A 118 -6.18 12.35 3.81
C TYR A 118 -4.96 13.15 4.25
N ALA A 119 -4.52 12.96 5.48
CA ALA A 119 -3.20 13.35 5.94
C ALA A 119 -2.52 12.13 6.55
N TRP A 120 -1.24 11.93 6.25
CA TRP A 120 -0.42 10.97 6.98
C TRP A 120 0.15 11.64 8.22
N VAL A 121 -0.16 11.07 9.39
CA VAL A 121 0.33 11.53 10.69
C VAL A 121 1.44 10.58 11.13
N PRO A 122 2.71 11.03 11.19
CA PRO A 122 3.82 10.17 11.62
C PRO A 122 3.59 9.59 13.00
N ALA A 123 4.04 8.35 13.21
CA ALA A 123 4.04 7.75 14.54
C ALA A 123 5.06 8.47 15.43
N ASN A 124 4.71 8.64 16.70
CA ASN A 124 5.67 9.09 17.71
C ASN A 124 6.60 7.94 18.08
N TRP A 125 7.85 8.27 18.38
CA TRP A 125 8.78 7.31 18.98
C TRP A 125 8.21 6.79 20.31
N GLN A 126 8.21 5.49 20.47
CA GLN A 126 7.96 4.81 21.73
C GLN A 126 9.21 3.99 22.04
N PHE A 127 9.86 4.30 23.15
CA PHE A 127 11.04 3.60 23.66
C PHE A 127 10.63 2.68 24.81
#